data_AF-A0A848ZNQ1-F1
#
_entry.id   AF-A0A848ZNQ1-F1
#
_cell.length_a   1.000
_cell.length_b   1.000
_cell.length_c   1.000
_cell.angle_alpha   90.00
_cell.angle_beta   90.00
_cell.angle_gamma   90.00
#
_symmetry.space_group_name_H-M   'P 1'
#
loop_
_entity.id
_entity.type
_entity.pdbx_description
1 polymer ?
#
loop_
_entity_poly.entity_id
_entity_poly.type
_entity_poly.pdbx_seq_one_letter_code
_entity_poly.pdbx_strand_id
1 'polypeptide(L)' 'YDFIVRADVFFKKENTSSPNTGLICNIRLSAPGPRLFAESNNGKFEMSIAASVQDLERQLEKRKSKMKTH' A
#
# COMPACT_ATOMS: atom_id res chain seq x y z
N TYR A 1 -4.17 -1.81 -14.06
CA TYR A 1 -3.12 -0.77 -14.15
C TYR A 1 -1.94 -1.38 -14.88
N ASP A 2 -1.89 -1.27 -16.20
CA ASP A 2 -0.95 -2.05 -17.03
C ASP A 2 0.50 -1.60 -16.90
N PHE A 3 0.72 -0.43 -16.30
CA PHE A 3 2.04 0.11 -16.00
C PHE A 3 2.67 -0.47 -14.72
N ILE A 4 1.96 -1.30 -13.95
CA ILE A 4 2.54 -1.90 -12.74
C ILE A 4 3.46 -3.05 -13.16
N VAL A 5 4.73 -2.96 -12.78
CA VAL A 5 5.77 -3.94 -13.12
C VAL A 5 5.93 -5.00 -12.03
N ARG A 6 5.85 -4.59 -10.76
CA ARG A 6 6.07 -5.48 -9.61
C ARG A 6 5.35 -4.95 -8.37
N ALA A 7 4.83 -5.87 -7.56
CA ALA A 7 4.29 -5.58 -6.24
C ALA A 7 5.05 -6.41 -5.20
N ASP A 8 5.66 -5.75 -4.22
CA ASP A 8 6.26 -6.41 -3.06
C ASP A 8 5.37 -6.13 -1.83
N VAL A 9 4.87 -7.21 -1.23
CA VAL A 9 4.02 -7.17 -0.03
C VAL A 9 4.80 -7.73 1.14
N PHE A 10 4.90 -6.96 2.22
CA PHE A 10 5.56 -7.35 3.45
C PHE A 10 4.58 -7.28 4.61
N PHE A 11 4.45 -8.40 5.31
CA PHE A 11 3.70 -8.48 6.55
C PHE A 11 4.66 -8.42 7.72
N LYS A 12 4.38 -7.54 8.67
CA LYS A 12 5.11 -7.45 9.94
C LYS A 12 4.12 -7.60 11.08
N LYS A 13 4.51 -8.36 12.08
CA LYS A 13 3.79 -8.47 13.35
C LYS A 13 4.68 -7.87 14.44
N GLU A 14 4.24 -6.77 15.00
CA GLU A 14 4.86 -6.14 16.15
C GLU A 14 4.28 -6.77 17.43
N ASN A 15 5.13 -7.22 18.35
CA ASN A 15 4.70 -7.68 19.67
C ASN A 15 4.43 -6.45 20.55
N THR A 16 3.28 -5.82 20.31
CA THR A 16 2.80 -4.69 21.06
C THR A 16 1.69 -5.15 22.01
N SER A 17 1.61 -4.58 23.21
CA SER A 17 0.58 -4.93 24.21
C SER A 17 -0.80 -4.37 23.87
N SER A 18 -0.89 -3.54 22.83
CA SER A 18 -2.13 -2.91 22.39
C SER A 18 -2.91 -3.86 21.48
N PRO A 19 -4.18 -4.19 21.81
CA PRO A 19 -4.98 -5.13 21.02
C PRO A 19 -5.40 -4.58 19.64
N ASN A 20 -5.29 -3.27 19.43
CA ASN A 20 -5.79 -2.57 18.24
C ASN A 20 -4.69 -2.26 17.20
N THR A 21 -3.43 -2.55 17.51
CA THR A 21 -2.27 -2.30 16.62
C THR A 21 -1.28 -3.45 16.72
N GLY A 22 -0.36 -3.53 15.77
CA GLY A 22 0.70 -4.54 15.76
C GLY A 22 0.65 -5.49 14.58
N LEU A 23 -0.34 -5.39 13.69
CA LEU A 23 -0.32 -6.06 12.40
C LEU A 23 -0.12 -5.03 11.30
N ILE A 24 1.10 -5.00 10.77
CA ILE A 24 1.55 -4.00 9.81
C ILE A 24 1.60 -4.62 8.41
N CYS A 25 1.02 -3.93 7.43
CA CYS A 25 1.04 -4.34 6.03
C CYS A 25 1.70 -3.27 5.16
N ASN A 26 2.83 -3.62 4.57
CA ASN A 26 3.64 -2.74 3.74
C ASN A 26 3.58 -3.21 2.30
N ILE A 27 3.19 -2.33 1.39
CA ILE A 27 3.06 -2.66 -0.03
C ILE A 27 3.88 -1.65 -0.83
N ARG A 28 4.81 -2.18 -1.62
CA ARG A 28 5.63 -1.40 -2.57
C ARG A 28 5.23 -1.78 -3.99
N LEU A 29 4.85 -0.78 -4.77
CA LEU A 29 4.51 -0.94 -6.18
C LEU A 29 5.58 -0.30 -7.05
N SER A 30 6.16 -1.11 -7.91
CA SER A 30 7.08 -0.69 -8.96
C SER A 30 6.28 -0.38 -10.23
N ALA A 31 6.40 0.85 -10.71
CA ALA A 31 5.76 1.36 -11.91
C ALA A 31 6.70 2.38 -12.58
N PRO A 32 6.64 2.59 -13.90
CA PRO A 32 7.44 3.59 -14.62
C PRO A 32 7.33 4.97 -13.98
N GLY A 33 8.44 5.48 -13.43
CA GLY A 33 8.52 6.70 -12.60
C GLY A 33 8.75 6.39 -11.11
N PRO A 34 8.32 7.27 -10.18
CA PRO A 34 8.53 7.08 -8.74
C PRO A 34 7.88 5.80 -8.22
N ARG A 35 8.55 5.06 -7.33
CA ARG A 35 7.96 3.93 -6.62
C ARG A 35 6.82 4.39 -5.72
N LEU A 36 5.73 3.64 -5.74
CA LEU A 36 4.58 3.85 -4.86
C LEU A 36 4.76 3.00 -3.61
N PHE A 37 4.37 3.55 -2.46
CA PHE A 37 4.48 2.88 -1.17
C PHE A 37 3.28 3.22 -0.31
N ALA A 38 2.76 2.20 0.38
CA ALA A 38 1.80 2.36 1.46
C ALA A 38 2.14 1.40 2.59
N GLU A 39 1.90 1.87 3.81
CA GLU A 39 2.07 1.14 5.06
C GLU A 39 0.89 1.49 5.95
N SER A 40 0.34 0.47 6.61
CA SER A 40 -0.73 0.63 7.57
C SER A 40 -0.53 -0.33 8.74
N ASN A 41 -1.04 0.07 9.90
CA ASN A 41 -0.90 -0.66 11.16
C ASN A 41 -2.26 -0.73 11.86
N ASN A 42 -2.83 -1.93 11.90
CA ASN A 42 -4.12 -2.18 12.54
C ASN A 42 -4.06 -3.47 13.38
N GLY A 43 -5.14 -3.75 14.13
CA GLY A 43 -5.26 -4.96 14.95
C GLY A 43 -5.61 -6.22 14.17
N LYS A 44 -5.92 -6.11 12.86
CA LYS A 44 -6.23 -7.24 11.96
C LYS A 44 -5.46 -7.07 10.66
N PHE A 45 -4.86 -8.15 10.15
CA PHE A 45 -4.17 -8.14 8.87
C PHE A 45 -5.08 -7.69 7.72
N GLU A 46 -6.34 -8.13 7.71
CA GLU A 46 -7.32 -7.77 6.70
C GLU A 46 -7.54 -6.25 6.65
N MET A 47 -7.61 -5.60 7.81
CA MET A 47 -7.78 -4.15 7.90
C MET A 47 -6.54 -3.41 7.41
N SER A 48 -5.34 -3.86 7.81
CA SER A 48 -4.09 -3.26 7.33
C SER A 48 -3.95 -3.45 5.81
N ILE A 49 -4.26 -4.63 5.28
CA ILE A 49 -4.23 -4.86 3.83
C ILE A 49 -5.22 -3.91 3.12
N ALA A 50 -6.47 -3.85 3.57
CA ALA A 50 -7.48 -3.01 2.96
C ALA A 50 -7.08 -1.52 2.97
N ALA A 51 -6.58 -1.03 4.10
CA ALA A 51 -6.10 0.34 4.24
C ALA A 51 -4.92 0.64 3.29
N SER A 52 -3.90 -0.22 3.29
CA SER A 52 -2.73 -0.06 2.41
C SER A 52 -3.11 -0.12 0.92
N VAL A 53 -4.05 -0.98 0.53
CA VAL A 53 -4.54 -1.07 -0.85
C VAL A 53 -5.31 0.19 -1.23
N GLN A 54 -6.20 0.69 -0.36
CA GLN A 54 -6.97 1.90 -0.62
C GLN A 54 -6.08 3.14 -0.79
N ASP A 55 -5.02 3.25 0.02
CA ASP A 55 -4.04 4.33 -0.12
C ASP A 55 -3.24 4.22 -1.42
N LEU A 56 -2.86 3.02 -1.84
CA LEU A 56 -2.20 2.81 -3.13
C LEU A 56 -3.13 3.12 -4.30
N GLU A 57 -4.41 2.76 -4.21
CA GLU A 57 -5.39 3.05 -5.25
C GLU A 57 -5.54 4.56 -5.47
N ARG A 58 -5.65 5.35 -4.39
CA ARG A 58 -5.65 6.83 -4.47
C ARG A 58 -4.37 7.37 -5.11
N GLN A 59 -3.21 6.81 -4.78
CA GLN A 59 -1.94 7.24 -5.39
C GLN A 59 -1.89 6.88 -6.88
N LEU A 60 -2.38 5.70 -7.25
CA LEU A 60 -2.45 5.23 -8.63
C LEU A 60 -3.43 6.06 -9.47
N GLU A 61 -4.58 6.44 -8.93
CA GLU A 61 -5.53 7.35 -9.58
C GLU A 61 -4.90 8.71 -9.86
N LYS A 62 -4.27 9.33 -8.86
CA LYS A 62 -3.55 10.61 -9.03
C LYS A 62 -2.49 10.52 -10.13
N ARG A 63 -1.77 9.40 -10.20
CA ARG A 63 -0.74 9.17 -11.23
C ARG A 63 -1.35 8.96 -12.61
N LYS A 64 -2.42 8.17 -12.71
CA LYS A 64 -3.16 7.93 -13.95
C LYS A 64 -3.71 9.24 -14.51
N SER A 65 -4.25 10.10 -13.66
CA SER A 65 -4.72 11.44 -14.07
C SER A 65 -3.60 12.28 -14.65
N LYS A 66 -2.41 12.30 -14.03
CA LYS A 66 -1.24 13.02 -14.58
C LYS A 66 -0.74 12.45 -15.90
N MET A 67 -0.78 11.13 -16.09
CA MET A 67 -0.36 10.50 -17.36
C MET A 67 -1.36 10.72 -18.49
N LYS A 68 -2.65 10.92 -18.19
CA LYS A 68 -3.69 11.21 -19.18
C LYS A 68 -3.72 12.67 -19.65
N THR A 69 -3.00 13.58 -18.99
CA THR A 69 -2.97 15.02 -19.33
C THR A 69 -1.97 15.35 -20.45
N HIS A 70 -1.42 14.34 -21.14
CA HIS A 70 -0.58 14.50 -22.33
C HIS A 70 -1.07 13.61 -23.47
#